data_AF-A0A5R8YWI4-F1
#
_entry.id   AF-A0A5R8YWI4-F1
#
_cell.length_a   1.000
_cell.length_b   1.000
_cell.length_c   1.000
_cell.angle_alpha   90.00
_cell.angle_beta   90.00
_cell.angle_gamma   90.00
#
_symmetry.space_group_name_H-M   'P 1'
#
loop_
_entity.id
_entity.type
_entity.pdbx_description
1 polymer ?
#
loop_
_entity_poly.entity_id
_entity_poly.type
_entity_poly.pdbx_seq_one_letter_code
_entity_poly.pdbx_strand_id
1 'polypeptide(L)'
;METLEALIRRNERTSRAKYEAAAAELTGQLDRRYRLTSTVLQEVTYAQAHHAWWDMVLMQTDKYDVEVEEALGLVRAWTTRYVESTLARAVPIPRVAESAATAADLFEHALSVTGLEAGHRFLSATEGGRAAS
;
A
#
# COMPACT_ATOMS: atom_id res chain seq x y z
N MET A 1 11.02 12.31 23.02
CA MET A 1 10.22 12.43 21.78
C MET A 1 11.04 11.85 20.64
N GLU A 2 10.46 10.93 19.87
CA GLU A 2 11.07 10.45 18.62
C GLU A 2 10.90 11.54 17.55
N THR A 3 11.91 11.77 16.70
CA THR A 3 11.80 12.74 15.59
C THR A 3 10.90 12.19 14.49
N LEU A 4 10.28 13.07 13.70
CA LEU A 4 9.44 12.65 12.56
C LEU A 4 10.22 11.78 11.57
N GLU A 5 11.48 12.11 11.33
CA GLU A 5 12.38 11.34 10.48
C GLU A 5 12.61 9.92 11.01
N ALA A 6 12.87 9.78 12.32
CA ALA A 6 13.04 8.47 12.95
C ALA A 6 11.77 7.61 12.87
N LEU A 7 10.60 8.24 13.04
CA LEU A 7 9.31 7.59 12.90
C LEU A 7 9.08 7.08 11.46
N ILE A 8 9.37 7.90 10.45
CA ILE A 8 9.24 7.53 9.03
C ILE A 8 10.18 6.37 8.69
N ARG A 9 11.46 6.45 9.07
CA ARG A 9 12.45 5.38 8.84
C ARG A 9 12.10 4.10 9.58
N ARG A 10 11.43 4.17 10.73
CA ARG A 10 10.93 2.96 11.44
C ARG A 10 9.76 2.33 10.69
N ASN A 11 8.79 3.13 10.26
CA ASN A 11 7.61 2.65 9.55
C ASN A 11 7.96 2.08 8.18
N GLU A 12 8.90 2.70 7.46
CA GLU A 12 9.45 2.14 6.23
C GLU A 12 10.13 0.78 6.48
N ARG A 13 11.07 0.69 7.42
CA ARG A 13 11.72 -0.60 7.72
C ARG A 13 10.72 -1.69 8.09
N THR A 14 9.70 -1.32 8.86
CA THR A 14 8.64 -2.26 9.26
C THR A 14 7.79 -2.71 8.07
N SER A 15 7.42 -1.79 7.17
CA SER A 15 6.64 -2.12 5.97
C SER A 15 7.46 -2.93 4.97
N ARG A 16 8.74 -2.60 4.80
CA ARG A 16 9.70 -3.35 3.98
C ARG A 16 9.88 -4.78 4.47
N ALA A 17 10.14 -4.98 5.76
CA ALA A 17 10.31 -6.33 6.33
C ALA A 17 9.05 -7.18 6.14
N LYS A 18 7.85 -6.60 6.27
CA LYS A 18 6.58 -7.29 5.99
C LYS A 18 6.45 -7.66 4.51
N TYR A 19 6.82 -6.76 3.61
CA TYR A 19 6.82 -7.04 2.18
C TYR A 19 7.80 -8.15 1.80
N GLU A 20 9.05 -8.08 2.27
CA GLU A 20 10.08 -9.09 2.00
C GLU A 20 9.65 -10.47 2.52
N ALA A 21 9.06 -10.54 3.72
CA ALA A 21 8.54 -11.79 4.27
C ALA A 21 7.40 -12.38 3.42
N ALA A 22 6.42 -11.55 3.04
CA ALA A 22 5.30 -11.99 2.19
C ALA A 22 5.78 -12.44 0.80
N ALA A 23 6.71 -11.71 0.20
CA ALA A 23 7.29 -12.05 -1.10
C ALA A 23 8.09 -13.36 -1.05
N ALA A 24 8.83 -13.61 0.03
CA ALA A 24 9.53 -14.87 0.26
C ALA A 24 8.56 -16.04 0.41
N GLU A 25 7.44 -15.84 1.13
CA GLU A 25 6.38 -16.85 1.24
C GLU A 25 5.77 -17.18 -0.13
N LEU A 26 5.40 -16.16 -0.92
CA LEU A 26 4.87 -16.33 -2.26
C LEU A 26 5.85 -17.11 -3.16
N THR A 27 7.12 -16.73 -3.15
CA THR A 27 8.18 -17.40 -3.91
C THR A 27 8.31 -18.86 -3.49
N GLY A 28 8.34 -19.13 -2.18
CA GLY A 28 8.41 -20.49 -1.66
C GLY A 28 7.20 -21.35 -2.02
N GLN A 29 6.00 -20.77 -2.11
CA GLN A 29 4.80 -21.47 -2.58
C GLN A 29 4.87 -21.77 -4.09
N LEU A 30 5.32 -20.80 -4.90
CA LEU A 30 5.52 -20.97 -6.33
C LEU A 30 6.57 -22.05 -6.65
N ASP A 31 7.71 -22.02 -5.96
CA ASP A 31 8.79 -22.98 -6.14
C ASP A 31 8.35 -24.41 -5.81
N ARG A 32 7.51 -24.56 -4.78
CA ARG A 32 6.90 -25.84 -4.39
C ARG A 32 5.70 -26.23 -5.25
N ARG A 33 5.36 -25.41 -6.25
CA ARG A 33 4.20 -25.58 -7.15
C ARG A 33 2.88 -25.70 -6.38
N TYR A 34 2.78 -25.04 -5.23
CA TYR A 34 1.52 -24.95 -4.52
C TYR A 34 0.54 -24.05 -5.26
N ARG A 35 -0.74 -24.37 -5.12
CA ARG A 35 -1.80 -23.50 -5.62
C ARG A 35 -1.86 -22.27 -4.73
N LEU A 36 -1.66 -21.09 -5.32
CA LEU A 36 -1.78 -19.82 -4.61
C LEU A 36 -3.22 -19.61 -4.15
N THR A 37 -3.36 -19.20 -2.88
CA THR A 37 -4.65 -18.80 -2.32
C THR A 37 -4.84 -17.29 -2.51
N SER A 38 -6.10 -16.85 -2.48
CA SER A 38 -6.41 -15.41 -2.51
C SER A 38 -5.78 -14.66 -1.34
N THR A 39 -5.64 -15.30 -0.18
CA THR A 39 -5.05 -14.70 1.02
C THR A 39 -3.58 -14.36 0.82
N VAL A 40 -2.76 -15.27 0.30
CA VAL A 40 -1.32 -15.04 0.08
C VAL A 40 -1.12 -13.91 -0.93
N LEU A 41 -1.90 -13.90 -2.01
CA LEU A 41 -1.87 -12.83 -3.00
C LEU A 41 -2.29 -11.48 -2.40
N GLN A 42 -3.33 -11.45 -1.56
CA GLN A 42 -3.79 -10.25 -0.87
C GLN A 42 -2.74 -9.72 0.12
N GLU A 43 -2.09 -10.58 0.90
CA GLU A 43 -1.07 -10.18 1.86
C GLU A 43 0.16 -9.58 1.20
N VAL A 44 0.64 -10.18 0.11
CA VAL A 44 1.78 -9.66 -0.66
C VAL A 44 1.45 -8.31 -1.30
N THR A 45 0.30 -8.21 -1.96
CA THR A 45 -0.11 -6.99 -2.67
C THR A 45 -0.39 -5.84 -1.70
N TYR A 46 -1.01 -6.13 -0.56
CA TYR A 46 -1.15 -5.17 0.54
C TYR A 46 0.21 -4.72 1.08
N ALA A 47 1.11 -5.66 1.40
CA ALA A 47 2.41 -5.33 1.96
C ALA A 47 3.27 -4.50 0.99
N GLN A 48 3.22 -4.84 -0.30
CA GLN A 48 3.88 -4.08 -1.37
C GLN A 48 3.32 -2.66 -1.47
N ALA A 49 1.99 -2.51 -1.58
CA ALA A 49 1.36 -1.21 -1.69
C ALA A 49 1.63 -0.33 -0.47
N HIS A 50 1.56 -0.91 0.74
CA HIS A 50 1.84 -0.19 1.97
C HIS A 50 3.31 0.24 2.08
N HIS A 51 4.25 -0.62 1.66
CA HIS A 51 5.66 -0.27 1.60
C HIS A 51 5.93 0.86 0.59
N ALA A 52 5.32 0.82 -0.59
CA ALA A 52 5.51 1.83 -1.64
C ALA A 52 5.17 3.25 -1.18
N TRP A 53 4.12 3.44 -0.35
CA TRP A 53 3.79 4.76 0.20
C TRP A 53 4.93 5.32 1.07
N TRP A 54 5.54 4.49 1.92
CA TRP A 54 6.66 4.90 2.76
C TRP A 54 7.95 5.12 1.96
N ASP A 55 8.21 4.26 0.97
CA ASP A 55 9.34 4.40 0.06
C ASP A 55 9.27 5.71 -0.74
N MET A 56 8.06 6.13 -1.16
CA MET A 56 7.88 7.43 -1.80
C MET A 56 8.23 8.61 -0.89
N VAL A 57 7.95 8.53 0.42
CA VAL A 57 8.35 9.57 1.38
C VAL A 57 9.88 9.67 1.42
N LEU A 58 10.56 8.53 1.55
CA LEU A 58 12.03 8.50 1.55
C LEU A 58 12.62 8.92 0.20
N MET A 59 11.97 8.62 -0.91
CA MET A 59 12.41 9.10 -2.22
C MET A 59 12.35 10.63 -2.30
N GLN A 60 11.32 11.28 -1.74
CA GLN A 60 11.26 12.75 -1.68
C GLN A 60 12.43 13.33 -0.89
N THR A 61 12.78 12.74 0.26
CA THR A 61 13.89 13.22 1.08
C THR A 61 15.25 12.91 0.46
N ASP A 62 15.47 11.66 0.07
CA ASP A 62 16.81 11.14 -0.27
C ASP A 62 17.23 11.52 -1.69
N LYS A 63 16.26 11.66 -2.61
CA LYS A 63 16.54 11.95 -4.03
C LYS A 63 16.26 13.40 -4.42
N TYR A 64 15.24 14.00 -3.82
CA TYR A 64 14.78 15.35 -4.19
C TYR A 64 15.11 16.41 -3.13
N ASP A 65 15.80 16.03 -2.04
CA ASP A 65 16.26 16.92 -0.96
C ASP A 65 15.12 17.75 -0.36
N VAL A 66 13.92 17.16 -0.29
CA VAL A 66 12.73 17.76 0.29
C VAL A 66 12.74 17.53 1.79
N GLU A 67 12.43 18.57 2.58
CA GLU A 67 12.28 18.46 4.02
C GLU A 67 11.25 17.39 4.41
N VAL A 68 11.53 16.67 5.49
CA VAL A 68 10.78 15.47 5.89
C VAL A 68 9.27 15.74 6.07
N GLU A 69 8.92 16.90 6.61
CA GLU A 69 7.52 17.30 6.81
C GLU A 69 6.81 17.59 5.49
N GLU A 70 7.50 18.24 4.54
CA GLU A 70 6.98 18.55 3.21
C GLU A 70 6.81 17.28 2.38
N ALA A 71 7.82 16.40 2.39
CA ALA A 71 7.78 15.08 1.75
C ALA A 71 6.56 14.27 2.22
N LEU A 72 6.33 14.23 3.54
CA LEU A 72 5.17 13.55 4.11
C LEU A 72 3.86 14.22 3.70
N GLY A 73 3.81 15.55 3.65
CA GLY A 73 2.65 16.31 3.18
C GLY A 73 2.28 16.01 1.72
N LEU A 74 3.28 15.96 0.82
CA LEU A 74 3.11 15.63 -0.59
C LEU A 74 2.55 14.22 -0.77
N VAL A 75 3.15 13.23 -0.11
CA VAL A 75 2.71 11.84 -0.23
C VAL A 75 1.32 11.64 0.38
N ARG A 76 0.97 12.33 1.47
CA ARG A 76 -0.42 12.35 1.98
C ARG A 76 -1.39 12.87 0.93
N ALA A 77 -1.10 14.03 0.32
CA ALA A 77 -1.96 14.62 -0.70
C ALA A 77 -2.15 13.68 -1.90
N TRP A 78 -1.08 13.01 -2.36
CA TRP A 78 -1.17 12.00 -3.42
C TRP A 78 -1.99 10.78 -2.99
N THR A 79 -1.79 10.29 -1.78
CA THR A 79 -2.51 9.13 -1.24
C THR A 79 -4.00 9.44 -1.11
N THR A 80 -4.37 10.61 -0.58
CA THR A 80 -5.77 11.08 -0.51
C THR A 80 -6.39 11.12 -1.89
N ARG A 81 -5.73 11.75 -2.87
CA ARG A 81 -6.24 11.82 -4.24
C ARG A 81 -6.38 10.43 -4.88
N TYR A 82 -5.43 9.53 -4.63
CA TYR A 82 -5.51 8.14 -5.09
C TYR A 82 -6.73 7.45 -4.50
N VAL A 83 -6.89 7.47 -3.17
CA VAL A 83 -8.03 6.88 -2.45
C VAL A 83 -9.35 7.40 -2.98
N GLU A 84 -9.50 8.73 -3.09
CA GLU A 84 -10.70 9.37 -3.63
C GLU A 84 -10.98 8.98 -5.09
N SER A 85 -9.95 8.96 -5.94
CA SER A 85 -10.09 8.60 -7.35
C SER A 85 -10.41 7.11 -7.55
N THR A 86 -9.84 6.23 -6.72
CA THR A 86 -10.07 4.79 -6.75
C THR A 86 -11.45 4.46 -6.22
N LEU A 87 -11.93 5.15 -5.18
CA LEU A 87 -13.31 5.08 -4.71
C LEU A 87 -14.30 5.59 -5.78
N ALA A 88 -14.00 6.70 -6.45
CA ALA A 88 -14.83 7.21 -7.54
C ALA A 88 -14.85 6.26 -8.76
N ARG A 89 -13.79 5.47 -8.95
CA ARG A 89 -13.67 4.44 -9.98
C ARG A 89 -14.07 3.05 -9.50
N ALA A 90 -14.49 2.88 -8.25
CA ALA A 90 -14.82 1.58 -7.69
C ALA A 90 -15.99 1.00 -8.50
N VAL A 91 -15.63 0.21 -9.51
CA VAL A 91 -16.57 -0.54 -10.33
C VAL A 91 -17.31 -1.46 -9.34
N PRO A 92 -18.67 -1.48 -9.35
CA PRO A 92 -19.40 -2.45 -8.55
C PRO A 92 -18.81 -3.83 -8.81
N ILE A 93 -18.55 -4.62 -7.75
CA ILE A 93 -18.05 -6.01 -7.89
C ILE A 93 -18.89 -6.65 -9.00
N PRO A 94 -18.28 -7.07 -10.12
CA PRO A 94 -19.04 -7.60 -11.22
C PRO A 94 -19.85 -8.76 -10.66
N ARG A 95 -21.18 -8.66 -10.69
CA ARG A 95 -22.03 -9.78 -10.28
C ARG A 95 -21.67 -10.91 -11.25
N VAL A 96 -21.02 -11.94 -10.73
CA VAL A 96 -20.49 -13.10 -11.49
C VAL A 96 -21.58 -13.75 -12.36
N ALA A 97 -22.86 -13.52 -12.04
CA ALA A 97 -24.00 -14.03 -12.79
C ALA A 97 -24.40 -13.21 -14.03
N GLU A 98 -23.95 -11.96 -14.20
CA GLU A 98 -24.47 -11.06 -15.26
C GLU A 98 -23.39 -10.42 -16.15
N SER A 99 -22.12 -10.42 -15.76
CA SER A 99 -21.04 -9.83 -16.55
C SER A 99 -19.98 -10.85 -16.95
N ALA A 100 -19.49 -10.77 -18.18
CA ALA A 100 -18.33 -11.50 -18.71
C ALA A 100 -16.99 -11.07 -18.08
N ALA A 101 -16.96 -10.84 -16.76
CA ALA A 101 -15.75 -10.47 -16.04
C ALA A 101 -14.74 -11.61 -16.13
N THR A 102 -13.58 -11.31 -16.67
CA THR A 102 -12.47 -12.25 -16.82
C THR A 102 -11.74 -12.42 -15.48
N ALA A 103 -10.92 -13.46 -15.37
CA ALA A 103 -10.03 -13.62 -14.21
C ALA A 103 -9.08 -12.42 -14.04
N ALA A 104 -8.72 -11.74 -15.15
CA ALA A 104 -7.93 -10.53 -15.12
C ALA A 104 -8.69 -9.37 -14.46
N ASP A 105 -9.98 -9.18 -14.78
CA ASP A 105 -10.80 -8.09 -14.20
C ASP A 105 -10.96 -8.25 -12.68
N LEU A 106 -11.15 -9.48 -12.21
CA LEU A 106 -11.23 -9.79 -10.78
C LEU A 106 -9.89 -9.57 -10.07
N PHE A 107 -8.77 -9.85 -10.74
CA PHE A 107 -7.43 -9.62 -10.22
C PHE A 107 -7.13 -8.12 -10.10
N GLU A 108 -7.41 -7.33 -11.14
CA GLU A 108 -7.26 -5.87 -11.12
C GLU A 108 -8.14 -5.21 -10.05
N HIS A 109 -9.37 -5.72 -9.86
CA HIS A 109 -10.23 -5.28 -8.77
C HIS A 109 -9.61 -5.57 -7.39
N ALA A 110 -9.09 -6.78 -7.18
CA ALA A 110 -8.42 -7.15 -5.94
C ALA A 110 -7.16 -6.30 -5.66
N LEU A 111 -6.38 -5.98 -6.69
CA LEU A 111 -5.25 -5.05 -6.59
C LEU A 111 -5.69 -3.64 -6.20
N SER A 112 -6.80 -3.16 -6.78
CA SER A 112 -7.36 -1.84 -6.46
C SER A 112 -7.84 -1.76 -5.00
N VAL A 113 -8.48 -2.81 -4.49
CA VAL A 113 -8.94 -2.88 -3.09
C VAL A 113 -7.77 -2.92 -2.11
N THR A 114 -6.74 -3.71 -2.38
CA THR A 114 -5.56 -3.79 -1.50
C THR A 114 -4.74 -2.50 -1.50
N GLY A 115 -4.62 -1.83 -2.66
CA GLY A 115 -4.03 -0.49 -2.77
C GLY A 115 -4.81 0.57 -1.98
N LEU A 116 -6.14 0.51 -2.04
CA LEU A 116 -7.02 1.39 -1.26
C LEU A 116 -6.85 1.19 0.25
N GLU A 117 -6.86 -0.05 0.74
CA GLU A 117 -6.66 -0.36 2.15
C GLU A 117 -5.27 0.11 2.64
N ALA A 118 -4.23 -0.14 1.84
CA ALA A 118 -2.88 0.32 2.13
C ALA A 118 -2.79 1.85 2.24
N GLY A 119 -3.44 2.56 1.32
CA GLY A 119 -3.54 4.02 1.35
C GLY A 119 -4.23 4.55 2.60
N HIS A 120 -5.37 3.95 3.00
CA HIS A 120 -6.04 4.31 4.24
C HIS A 120 -5.16 4.09 5.48
N ARG A 121 -4.46 2.95 5.57
CA ARG A 121 -3.55 2.67 6.70
C ARG A 121 -2.40 3.68 6.76
N PHE A 122 -1.85 4.07 5.62
CA PHE A 122 -0.83 5.11 5.55
C PHE A 122 -1.36 6.46 6.05
N LEU A 123 -2.54 6.89 5.58
CA LEU A 123 -3.17 8.14 6.04
C LEU A 123 -3.43 8.11 7.55
N SER A 124 -4.04 7.05 8.07
CA SER A 124 -4.30 6.91 9.51
C SER A 124 -3.01 6.93 10.36
N ALA A 125 -1.95 6.28 9.90
CA ALA A 125 -0.67 6.25 10.60
C ALA A 125 0.04 7.62 10.64
N THR A 126 -0.38 8.55 9.77
CA THR A 126 0.29 9.83 9.61
C THR A 126 -0.56 10.99 10.14
N GLU A 127 -1.89 10.94 10.03
CA GLU A 127 -2.82 11.93 10.58
C GLU A 127 -2.80 11.99 12.12
N GLY A 128 -2.56 10.85 12.78
CA GLY A 128 -2.47 10.76 14.25
C GLY A 128 -1.34 11.59 14.90
N GLY A 129 -0.43 12.16 14.11
CA GLY A 129 0.62 13.06 14.61
C GLY A 129 0.19 14.52 14.80
N ARG A 130 -0.96 14.94 14.23
CA ARG A 130 -1.41 16.35 14.25
C ARG A 130 -2.26 16.72 15.46
N ALA A 131 -2.76 15.74 16.22
CA ALA A 131 -3.61 15.98 17.39
C ALA A 131 -2.81 16.16 18.70
N ALA A 132 -1.47 16.15 18.65
CA ALA A 132 -0.59 16.22 19.82
C ALA A 132 0.43 17.37 19.73
N SER A 133 0.19 18.39 18.90
CA SER A 133 1.02 19.61 18.79
C SER A 133 0.20 20.85 19.13
#